data_AF-A0A7C4P3L5-F1
#
_entry.id   AF-A0A7C4P3L5-F1
#
_cell.length_a   1.000
_cell.length_b   1.000
_cell.length_c   1.000
_cell.angle_alpha   90.00
_cell.angle_beta   90.00
_cell.angle_gamma   90.00
#
_symmetry.space_group_name_H-M   'P 1'
#
loop_
_entity.id
_entity.type
_entity.pdbx_description
1 polymer ?
#
loop_
_entity_poly.entity_id
_entity_poly.type
_entity_poly.pdbx_seq_one_letter_code
_entity_poly.pdbx_strand_id
1 'polypeptide(L)'
;MVLARIQEAIERYQQWLLQLRSHPFDYEWEVIQHFQQHWNPQAPNRAAMFDHCLQNSRTRRLWQEGNWQPKRMMLLFWEMDPLTVSALFDDLFNETRDLEARISRFLFGCDALLVDYKQAHPTTVENHHYHDDYRMIALYLGCRYPELYGFYQFETFQGALRAFEARDIPQYHDLPRYFKVLRTLMTLIDKAPSVAQRLTELLPPKHCYPGRTLHVAADFCRFAARL
;
A
#
# COMPACT_ATOMS: atom_id res chain seq x y z
N MET A 1 -22.02 -4.78 4.49
CA MET A 1 -21.36 -6.07 4.76
C MET A 1 -22.15 -6.78 5.83
N VAL A 2 -22.33 -8.08 5.71
CA VAL A 2 -23.04 -8.89 6.71
C VAL A 2 -22.05 -9.31 7.79
N LEU A 3 -22.31 -8.94 9.05
CA LEU A 3 -21.39 -9.17 10.17
C LEU A 3 -21.07 -10.66 10.35
N ALA A 4 -22.08 -11.53 10.26
CA ALA A 4 -21.91 -12.98 10.38
C ALA A 4 -20.93 -13.54 9.32
N ARG A 5 -20.99 -13.04 8.08
CA ARG A 5 -20.05 -13.45 7.01
C ARG A 5 -18.62 -13.00 7.27
N ILE A 6 -18.44 -11.81 7.83
CA ILE A 6 -17.10 -11.35 8.23
C ILE A 6 -16.55 -12.23 9.35
N GLN A 7 -17.37 -12.57 10.35
CA GLN A 7 -16.95 -13.43 11.47
C GLN A 7 -16.56 -14.83 10.99
N GLU A 8 -17.39 -15.45 10.13
CA GLU A 8 -17.09 -16.74 9.49
C GLU A 8 -15.77 -16.67 8.68
N ALA A 9 -15.56 -15.59 7.93
CA ALA A 9 -14.33 -15.40 7.18
C ALA A 9 -13.10 -15.20 8.10
N ILE A 10 -13.23 -14.51 9.24
CA ILE A 10 -12.16 -14.37 10.24
C ILE A 10 -11.78 -15.73 10.83
N GLU A 11 -12.76 -16.58 11.14
CA GLU A 11 -12.51 -17.94 11.62
C GLU A 11 -11.74 -18.75 10.56
N ARG A 12 -12.17 -18.71 9.29
CA ARG A 12 -11.46 -19.36 8.17
C ARG A 12 -10.04 -18.81 8.00
N TYR A 13 -9.86 -17.50 8.14
CA TYR A 13 -8.56 -16.84 8.06
C TYR A 13 -7.62 -17.30 9.18
N GLN A 14 -8.13 -17.40 10.41
CA GLN A 14 -7.38 -17.97 11.52
C GLN A 14 -6.94 -19.41 11.23
N GLN A 15 -7.83 -20.26 10.73
CA GLN A 15 -7.49 -21.65 10.39
C GLN A 15 -6.42 -21.72 9.30
N TRP A 16 -6.51 -20.86 8.28
CA TRP A 16 -5.49 -20.76 7.24
C TRP A 16 -4.12 -20.37 7.83
N LEU A 17 -4.06 -19.34 8.68
CA LEU A 17 -2.81 -18.91 9.33
C LEU A 17 -2.17 -20.02 10.18
N LEU A 18 -2.97 -20.85 10.85
CA LEU A 18 -2.47 -22.00 11.63
C LEU A 18 -1.82 -23.08 10.76
N GLN A 19 -2.23 -23.21 9.49
CA GLN A 19 -1.68 -24.20 8.55
C GLN A 19 -0.39 -23.72 7.87
N LEU A 20 -0.09 -22.42 7.90
CA LEU A 20 1.10 -21.87 7.28
C LEU A 20 2.36 -22.23 8.07
N ARG A 21 3.45 -22.55 7.37
CA ARG A 21 4.80 -22.59 7.98
C ARG A 21 5.50 -21.24 7.94
N SER A 22 5.23 -20.48 6.89
CA SER A 22 5.69 -19.11 6.66
C SER A 22 4.58 -18.32 5.97
N HIS A 23 4.53 -17.01 6.20
CA HIS A 23 3.53 -16.19 5.52
C HIS A 23 3.95 -15.97 4.06
N PRO A 24 3.11 -16.33 3.06
CA PRO A 24 3.48 -16.22 1.65
C PRO A 24 3.64 -14.75 1.18
N PHE A 25 3.14 -13.80 1.96
CA PHE A 25 3.18 -12.36 1.68
C PHE A 25 4.00 -11.58 2.74
N ASP A 26 4.89 -12.23 3.49
CA ASP A 26 5.77 -11.58 4.47
C ASP A 26 6.60 -10.40 3.90
N TYR A 27 6.93 -10.46 2.61
CA TYR A 27 7.61 -9.39 1.88
C TYR A 27 6.88 -8.04 1.92
N GLU A 28 5.57 -8.04 2.15
CA GLU A 28 4.79 -6.81 2.28
C GLU A 28 5.04 -6.11 3.62
N TRP A 29 5.26 -6.87 4.70
CA TRP A 29 5.70 -6.34 5.98
C TRP A 29 7.18 -5.96 5.96
N GLU A 30 7.99 -6.65 5.15
CA GLU A 30 9.39 -6.29 4.94
C GLU A 30 9.52 -4.89 4.36
N VAL A 31 8.76 -4.54 3.30
CA VAL A 31 8.86 -3.19 2.73
C VAL A 31 8.39 -2.12 3.73
N ILE A 32 7.37 -2.39 4.56
CA ILE A 32 6.93 -1.43 5.60
C ILE A 32 8.08 -1.17 6.58
N GLN A 33 8.72 -2.23 7.06
CA GLN A 33 9.87 -2.12 7.97
C GLN A 33 11.01 -1.33 7.33
N HIS A 34 11.36 -1.69 6.09
CA HIS A 34 12.47 -1.09 5.38
C HIS A 34 12.22 0.40 5.09
N PHE A 35 11.01 0.75 4.65
CA PHE A 35 10.61 2.15 4.44
C PHE A 35 10.70 2.95 5.74
N GLN A 36 10.18 2.43 6.85
CA GLN A 36 10.24 3.10 8.17
C GLN A 36 11.68 3.35 8.65
N GLN A 37 12.60 2.44 8.35
CA GLN A 37 14.01 2.56 8.74
C GLN A 37 14.81 3.57 7.90
N HIS A 38 14.34 3.87 6.68
CA HIS A 38 15.15 4.58 5.70
C HIS A 38 14.54 5.90 5.21
N TRP A 39 13.24 6.13 5.43
CA TRP A 39 12.60 7.37 5.01
C TRP A 39 13.15 8.56 5.79
N ASN A 40 13.88 9.42 5.09
CA ASN A 40 14.44 10.65 5.64
C ASN A 40 14.17 11.82 4.68
N PRO A 41 13.20 12.70 4.95
CA PRO A 41 12.88 13.83 4.07
C PRO A 41 14.03 14.85 3.96
N GLN A 42 14.97 14.83 4.90
CA GLN A 42 16.15 15.70 4.93
C GLN A 42 17.39 15.04 4.32
N ALA A 43 17.25 13.89 3.64
CA ALA A 43 18.37 13.23 2.98
C ALA A 43 18.99 14.13 1.88
N PRO A 44 20.33 14.26 1.80
CA PRO A 44 20.98 15.04 0.75
C PRO A 44 20.72 14.50 -0.66
N ASN A 45 20.68 13.18 -0.82
CA ASN A 45 20.30 12.52 -2.07
C ASN A 45 18.94 11.83 -1.90
N ARG A 46 17.87 12.56 -2.25
CA ARG A 46 16.49 12.09 -2.06
C ARG A 46 16.10 10.96 -3.01
N ALA A 47 16.66 10.93 -4.23
CA ALA A 47 16.45 9.83 -5.17
C ALA A 47 17.01 8.52 -4.60
N ALA A 48 18.26 8.54 -4.11
CA ALA A 48 18.88 7.37 -3.48
C ALA A 48 18.15 6.95 -2.19
N MET A 49 17.72 7.91 -1.37
CA MET A 49 16.90 7.63 -0.19
C MET A 49 15.59 6.94 -0.57
N PHE A 50 14.87 7.44 -1.57
CA PHE A 50 13.63 6.84 -2.06
C PHE A 50 13.85 5.43 -2.62
N ASP A 51 14.91 5.24 -3.43
CA ASP A 51 15.27 3.91 -3.95
C ASP A 51 15.53 2.92 -2.80
N HIS A 52 16.24 3.38 -1.76
CA HIS A 52 16.55 2.59 -0.58
C HIS A 52 15.30 2.25 0.22
N CYS A 53 14.35 3.18 0.37
CA CYS A 53 13.09 2.91 1.09
C CYS A 53 12.25 1.78 0.45
N LEU A 54 12.39 1.58 -0.86
CA LEU A 54 11.64 0.57 -1.62
C LEU A 54 12.57 -0.56 -2.08
N GLN A 55 13.30 -1.15 -1.14
CA GLN A 55 14.01 -2.41 -1.36
C GLN A 55 13.23 -3.57 -0.75
N ASN A 56 13.38 -4.74 -1.35
CA ASN A 56 12.74 -5.97 -0.89
C ASN A 56 13.58 -7.17 -1.30
N SER A 57 13.80 -8.08 -0.37
CA SER A 57 14.64 -9.26 -0.55
C SER A 57 14.02 -10.34 -1.44
N ARG A 58 12.69 -10.31 -1.62
CA ARG A 58 11.93 -11.38 -2.30
C ARG A 58 11.39 -10.98 -3.65
N THR A 59 10.88 -9.77 -3.80
CA THR A 59 10.13 -9.40 -4.99
C THR A 59 10.11 -7.90 -5.25
N ARG A 60 10.10 -7.53 -6.52
CA ARG A 60 9.86 -6.15 -6.99
C ARG A 60 8.40 -5.94 -7.43
N ARG A 61 7.56 -6.98 -7.39
CA ARG A 61 6.17 -6.94 -7.87
C ARG A 61 5.28 -5.92 -7.16
N LEU A 62 5.71 -5.45 -5.99
CA LEU A 62 5.06 -4.35 -5.27
C LEU A 62 5.10 -3.01 -6.00
N TRP A 63 6.03 -2.82 -6.95
CA TRP A 63 6.18 -1.59 -7.74
C TRP A 63 6.69 -1.84 -9.16
N GLN A 64 6.64 -3.09 -9.63
CA GLN A 64 7.09 -3.48 -10.96
C GLN A 64 6.39 -4.77 -11.45
N GLU A 65 5.55 -4.66 -12.47
CA GLU A 65 4.92 -5.81 -13.15
C GLU A 65 4.71 -5.51 -14.63
N GLY A 66 5.42 -6.22 -15.52
CA GLY A 66 5.38 -5.94 -16.96
C GLY A 66 5.76 -4.48 -17.27
N ASN A 67 4.83 -3.75 -17.87
CA ASN A 67 5.00 -2.32 -18.18
C ASN A 67 4.70 -1.40 -16.99
N TRP A 68 4.04 -1.89 -15.93
CA TRP A 68 3.76 -1.10 -14.74
C TRP A 68 5.05 -0.90 -13.93
N GLN A 69 5.60 0.33 -13.93
CA GLN A 69 6.90 0.64 -13.32
C GLN A 69 6.90 1.97 -12.53
N PRO A 70 5.97 2.17 -11.58
CA PRO A 70 5.83 3.45 -10.85
C PRO A 70 7.07 3.87 -10.07
N LYS A 71 7.81 2.92 -9.44
CA LYS A 71 9.05 3.25 -8.72
C LYS A 71 10.10 3.87 -9.66
N ARG A 72 10.27 3.29 -10.86
CA ARG A 72 11.21 3.81 -11.85
C ARG A 72 10.83 5.22 -12.29
N MET A 73 9.54 5.45 -12.57
CA MET A 73 9.07 6.79 -12.92
C MET A 73 9.27 7.81 -11.81
N MET A 74 8.99 7.43 -10.56
CA MET A 74 9.23 8.32 -9.42
C MET A 74 10.71 8.62 -9.21
N LEU A 75 11.62 7.67 -9.48
CA LEU A 75 13.06 7.92 -9.45
C LEU A 75 13.49 8.94 -10.52
N LEU A 76 12.98 8.83 -11.75
CA LEU A 76 13.22 9.81 -12.80
C LEU A 76 12.74 11.21 -12.39
N PHE A 77 11.58 11.30 -11.72
CA PHE A 77 11.09 12.56 -11.18
C PHE A 77 11.98 13.11 -10.06
N TRP A 78 12.46 12.25 -9.14
CA TRP A 78 13.40 12.66 -8.09
C TRP A 78 14.73 13.17 -8.64
N GLU A 79 15.23 12.58 -9.72
CA GLU A 79 16.46 12.99 -10.39
C GLU A 79 16.29 14.33 -11.13
N MET A 80 15.11 14.54 -11.74
CA MET A 80 14.81 15.75 -12.51
C MET A 80 14.45 16.95 -11.61
N ASP A 81 13.52 16.79 -10.67
CA ASP A 81 13.03 17.86 -9.80
C ASP A 81 12.78 17.36 -8.36
N PRO A 82 13.84 17.23 -7.55
CA PRO A 82 13.73 16.76 -6.17
C PRO A 82 13.01 17.72 -5.23
N LEU A 83 12.82 19.00 -5.61
CA LEU A 83 12.10 19.97 -4.78
C LEU A 83 10.59 19.76 -4.93
N THR A 84 10.10 19.68 -6.17
CA THR A 84 8.69 19.42 -6.44
C THR A 84 8.26 18.06 -5.91
N VAL A 85 9.05 17.00 -6.15
CA VAL A 85 8.71 15.66 -5.63
C VAL A 85 8.66 15.63 -4.09
N SER A 86 9.57 16.35 -3.41
CA SER A 86 9.48 16.53 -1.96
C SER A 86 8.18 17.19 -1.52
N ALA A 87 7.78 18.28 -2.17
CA ALA A 87 6.52 18.95 -1.83
C ALA A 87 5.30 18.04 -2.04
N LEU A 88 5.32 17.17 -3.06
CA LEU A 88 4.27 16.18 -3.28
C LEU A 88 4.21 15.14 -2.16
N PHE A 89 5.35 14.58 -1.73
CA PHE A 89 5.36 13.64 -0.60
C PHE A 89 5.02 14.30 0.73
N ASP A 90 5.47 15.53 0.97
CA ASP A 90 5.14 16.29 2.17
C ASP A 90 3.63 16.56 2.25
N ASP A 91 2.98 16.91 1.13
CA ASP A 91 1.53 17.05 1.07
C ASP A 91 0.81 15.70 1.19
N LEU A 92 1.27 14.66 0.47
CA LEU A 92 0.68 13.32 0.53
C LEU A 92 0.71 12.77 1.96
N PHE A 93 1.76 13.06 2.72
CA PHE A 93 1.91 12.59 4.10
C PHE A 93 1.36 13.55 5.15
N ASN A 94 0.73 14.66 4.76
CA ASN A 94 0.16 15.60 5.71
C ASN A 94 -1.21 15.16 6.25
N GLU A 95 -1.21 14.36 7.32
CA GLU A 95 -2.43 13.84 7.96
C GLU A 95 -3.39 14.90 8.53
N THR A 96 -3.02 16.19 8.54
CA THR A 96 -3.95 17.29 8.89
C THR A 96 -4.90 17.67 7.77
N ARG A 97 -4.67 17.17 6.54
CA ARG A 97 -5.46 17.45 5.35
C ARG A 97 -6.29 16.24 4.94
N ASP A 98 -7.41 16.52 4.29
CA ASP A 98 -8.28 15.48 3.72
C ASP A 98 -7.49 14.53 2.79
N LEU A 99 -7.76 13.22 2.95
CA LEU A 99 -7.05 12.17 2.24
C LEU A 99 -7.27 12.24 0.72
N GLU A 100 -8.52 12.41 0.30
CA GLU A 100 -8.87 12.44 -1.13
C GLU A 100 -8.20 13.64 -1.80
N ALA A 101 -8.23 14.80 -1.13
CA ALA A 101 -7.58 16.00 -1.61
C ALA A 101 -6.04 15.85 -1.74
N ARG A 102 -5.39 15.16 -0.79
CA ARG A 102 -3.94 14.87 -0.87
C ARG A 102 -3.59 13.93 -2.02
N ILE A 103 -4.37 12.85 -2.19
CA ILE A 103 -4.19 11.90 -3.29
C ILE A 103 -4.37 12.60 -4.64
N SER A 104 -5.42 13.42 -4.76
CA SER A 104 -5.70 14.17 -6.00
C SER A 104 -4.57 15.14 -6.35
N ARG A 105 -4.03 15.90 -5.37
CA ARG A 105 -2.88 16.77 -5.61
C ARG A 105 -1.61 16.01 -5.95
N PHE A 106 -1.39 14.85 -5.33
CA PHE A 106 -0.24 13.99 -5.66
C PHE A 106 -0.30 13.50 -7.11
N LEU A 107 -1.48 13.04 -7.56
CA LEU A 107 -1.70 12.61 -8.96
C LEU A 107 -1.47 13.75 -9.94
N PHE A 108 -2.08 14.91 -9.69
CA PHE A 108 -1.89 16.10 -10.51
C PHE A 108 -0.41 16.51 -10.59
N GLY A 109 0.32 16.42 -9.48
CA GLY A 109 1.76 16.66 -9.46
C GLY A 109 2.55 15.65 -10.30
N CYS A 110 2.17 14.37 -10.28
CA CYS A 110 2.78 13.35 -11.14
C CYS A 110 2.51 13.62 -12.63
N ASP A 111 1.30 14.08 -12.98
CA ASP A 111 0.95 14.47 -14.35
C ASP A 111 1.82 15.63 -14.84
N ALA A 112 1.98 16.67 -14.01
CA ALA A 112 2.82 17.83 -14.32
C ALA A 112 4.29 17.42 -14.51
N LEU A 113 4.84 16.62 -13.57
CA LEU A 113 6.21 16.11 -13.66
C LEU A 113 6.42 15.24 -14.90
N LEU A 114 5.43 14.47 -15.32
CA LEU A 114 5.52 13.68 -16.56
C LEU A 114 5.61 14.57 -17.80
N VAL A 115 4.82 15.66 -17.85
CA VAL A 115 4.89 16.65 -18.93
C VAL A 115 6.28 17.28 -18.99
N ASP A 116 6.78 17.75 -17.85
CA ASP A 116 8.09 18.39 -17.74
C ASP A 116 9.21 17.41 -18.12
N TYR A 117 9.11 16.16 -17.70
CA TYR A 117 10.07 15.11 -18.05
C TYR A 117 10.14 14.87 -19.55
N LYS A 118 8.99 14.83 -20.24
CA LYS A 118 8.92 14.68 -21.71
C LYS A 118 9.47 15.89 -22.44
N GLN A 119 9.28 17.10 -21.91
CA GLN A 119 9.86 18.32 -22.49
C GLN A 119 11.39 18.33 -22.35
N ALA A 120 11.91 17.94 -21.19
CA ALA A 120 13.35 17.81 -20.93
C ALA A 120 13.99 16.65 -21.70
N HIS A 121 13.22 15.61 -22.05
CA HIS A 121 13.69 14.43 -22.78
C HIS A 121 12.82 14.15 -24.01
N PRO A 122 12.95 14.92 -25.12
CA PRO A 122 12.05 14.82 -26.27
C PRO A 122 11.99 13.45 -26.96
N THR A 123 13.03 12.62 -26.80
CA THR A 123 13.12 11.27 -27.36
C THR A 123 12.64 10.18 -26.39
N THR A 124 12.15 10.55 -25.20
CA THR A 124 11.70 9.59 -24.20
C THR A 124 10.49 8.80 -24.65
N VAL A 125 10.45 7.54 -24.26
CA VAL A 125 9.29 6.64 -24.47
C VAL A 125 8.29 6.71 -23.32
N GLU A 126 8.64 7.40 -22.22
CA GLU A 126 7.79 7.49 -21.04
C GLU A 126 6.53 8.31 -21.33
N ASN A 127 5.38 7.70 -21.10
CA ASN A 127 4.07 8.31 -21.37
C ASN A 127 3.06 8.09 -20.22
N HIS A 128 3.49 7.48 -19.11
CA HIS A 128 2.63 7.17 -17.98
C HIS A 128 3.45 7.13 -16.69
N HIS A 129 2.88 7.59 -15.58
CA HIS A 129 3.56 7.61 -14.28
C HIS A 129 3.12 6.47 -13.34
N TYR A 130 2.09 5.70 -13.69
CA TYR A 130 1.65 4.48 -13.00
C TYR A 130 1.12 4.64 -11.57
N HIS A 131 0.61 5.82 -11.21
CA HIS A 131 0.02 6.08 -9.88
C HIS A 131 -1.51 6.22 -9.89
N ASP A 132 -2.14 6.27 -11.07
CA ASP A 132 -3.58 6.42 -11.32
C ASP A 132 -4.42 5.19 -10.93
N ASP A 133 -3.82 4.00 -10.86
CA ASP A 133 -4.46 2.80 -10.30
C ASP A 133 -4.48 2.77 -8.75
N TYR A 134 -3.86 3.77 -8.14
CA TYR A 134 -3.74 4.01 -6.70
C TYR A 134 -2.96 2.96 -5.89
N ARG A 135 -2.46 1.89 -6.52
CA ARG A 135 -1.72 0.82 -5.81
C ARG A 135 -0.45 1.38 -5.19
N MET A 136 0.30 2.16 -5.96
CA MET A 136 1.55 2.77 -5.49
C MET A 136 1.30 3.84 -4.42
N ILE A 137 0.25 4.65 -4.56
CA ILE A 137 -0.11 5.68 -3.57
C ILE A 137 -0.48 5.01 -2.23
N ALA A 138 -1.27 3.94 -2.27
CA ALA A 138 -1.61 3.17 -1.06
C ALA A 138 -0.37 2.50 -0.44
N LEU A 139 0.60 2.07 -1.26
CA LEU A 139 1.88 1.56 -0.76
C LEU A 139 2.66 2.65 -0.01
N TYR A 140 2.80 3.85 -0.57
CA TYR A 140 3.48 4.96 0.12
C TYR A 140 2.82 5.29 1.46
N LEU A 141 1.50 5.43 1.46
CA LEU A 141 0.71 5.73 2.66
C LEU A 141 0.81 4.61 3.70
N GLY A 142 0.66 3.35 3.28
CA GLY A 142 0.74 2.17 4.15
C GLY A 142 2.15 1.92 4.70
N CYS A 143 3.19 2.29 3.97
CA CYS A 143 4.55 2.26 4.48
C CYS A 143 4.81 3.41 5.46
N ARG A 144 4.31 4.62 5.21
CA ARG A 144 4.56 5.80 6.05
C ARG A 144 3.74 5.83 7.34
N TYR A 145 2.46 5.51 7.27
CA TYR A 145 1.50 5.47 8.39
C TYR A 145 0.77 4.11 8.41
N PRO A 146 1.50 3.02 8.72
CA PRO A 146 0.97 1.66 8.67
C PRO A 146 -0.27 1.46 9.55
N GLU A 147 -0.44 2.22 10.61
CA GLU A 147 -1.60 2.17 11.50
C GLU A 147 -2.89 2.76 10.88
N LEU A 148 -2.76 3.63 9.86
CA LEU A 148 -3.86 4.35 9.22
C LEU A 148 -4.23 3.80 7.83
N TYR A 149 -3.27 3.20 7.12
CA TYR A 149 -3.40 2.79 5.73
C TYR A 149 -2.85 1.38 5.48
N GLY A 150 -3.33 0.73 4.43
CA GLY A 150 -2.87 -0.60 3.99
C GLY A 150 -2.68 -0.66 2.48
N PHE A 151 -2.01 -1.68 1.97
CA PHE A 151 -1.82 -1.84 0.52
C PHE A 151 -3.11 -2.13 -0.20
N TYR A 152 -3.22 -1.68 -1.44
CA TYR A 152 -4.47 -1.67 -2.19
C TYR A 152 -4.36 -2.46 -3.49
N GLN A 153 -5.40 -3.25 -3.79
CA GLN A 153 -5.65 -3.87 -5.09
C GLN A 153 -7.16 -3.89 -5.29
N PHE A 154 -7.64 -3.29 -6.37
CA PHE A 154 -9.07 -3.02 -6.54
C PHE A 154 -9.91 -4.29 -6.67
N GLU A 155 -9.44 -5.25 -7.47
CA GLU A 155 -10.11 -6.54 -7.70
C GLU A 155 -10.20 -7.35 -6.41
N THR A 156 -9.13 -7.32 -5.61
CA THR A 156 -9.10 -7.94 -4.28
C THR A 156 -10.12 -7.30 -3.35
N PHE A 157 -10.21 -5.97 -3.35
CA PHE A 157 -11.19 -5.27 -2.52
C PHE A 157 -12.63 -5.61 -2.92
N GLN A 158 -12.93 -5.60 -4.22
CA GLN A 158 -14.25 -6.03 -4.71
C GLN A 158 -14.55 -7.50 -4.34
N GLY A 159 -13.57 -8.39 -4.50
CA GLY A 159 -13.71 -9.81 -4.13
C GLY A 159 -14.02 -9.98 -2.65
N ALA A 160 -13.32 -9.28 -1.76
CA ALA A 160 -13.59 -9.30 -0.33
C ALA A 160 -15.00 -8.78 0.00
N LEU A 161 -15.43 -7.67 -0.63
CA LEU A 161 -16.77 -7.14 -0.45
C LEU A 161 -17.87 -8.11 -0.92
N ARG A 162 -17.64 -8.85 -2.01
CA ARG A 162 -18.55 -9.93 -2.46
C ARG A 162 -18.62 -11.04 -1.41
N ALA A 163 -17.48 -11.50 -0.90
CA ALA A 163 -17.41 -12.52 0.15
C ALA A 163 -18.12 -12.09 1.45
N PHE A 164 -18.12 -10.78 1.75
CA PHE A 164 -18.83 -10.23 2.91
C PHE A 164 -20.29 -9.84 2.62
N GLU A 165 -20.83 -10.24 1.46
CA GLU A 165 -22.18 -9.91 1.01
C GLU A 165 -22.50 -8.40 1.15
N ALA A 166 -21.56 -7.55 0.72
CA ALA A 166 -21.79 -6.11 0.68
C ALA A 166 -22.85 -5.76 -0.38
N ARG A 167 -23.86 -4.98 0.02
CA ARG A 167 -24.93 -4.52 -0.89
C ARG A 167 -24.43 -3.57 -1.98
N ASP A 168 -23.42 -2.77 -1.64
CA ASP A 168 -22.82 -1.80 -2.53
C ASP A 168 -21.34 -2.13 -2.71
N ILE A 169 -20.95 -2.38 -3.95
CA ILE A 169 -19.60 -2.73 -4.36
C ILE A 169 -19.16 -1.66 -5.36
N PRO A 170 -18.07 -0.92 -5.06
CA PRO A 170 -17.64 0.19 -5.89
C PRO A 170 -17.25 -0.30 -7.28
N GLN A 171 -17.68 0.44 -8.32
CA GLN A 171 -17.34 0.19 -9.72
C GLN A 171 -16.04 0.87 -10.15
N TYR A 172 -15.61 1.87 -9.38
CA TYR A 172 -14.38 2.63 -9.59
C TYR A 172 -13.52 2.60 -8.33
N HIS A 173 -12.26 3.01 -8.47
CA HIS A 173 -11.35 3.12 -7.33
C HIS A 173 -11.88 4.10 -6.29
N ASP A 174 -11.84 3.69 -5.02
CA ASP A 174 -12.31 4.48 -3.88
C ASP A 174 -11.44 4.15 -2.66
N LEU A 175 -10.26 4.77 -2.62
CA LEU A 175 -9.28 4.60 -1.55
C LEU A 175 -9.80 5.04 -0.17
N PRO A 176 -10.49 6.19 -0.04
CA PRO A 176 -11.08 6.60 1.23
C PRO A 176 -12.04 5.54 1.80
N ARG A 177 -12.94 5.00 0.97
CA ARG A 177 -13.81 3.89 1.36
C ARG A 177 -13.03 2.64 1.70
N TYR A 178 -12.03 2.28 0.90
CA TYR A 178 -11.18 1.12 1.15
C TYR A 178 -10.56 1.18 2.55
N PHE A 179 -9.89 2.28 2.92
CA PHE A 179 -9.28 2.40 4.24
C PHE A 179 -10.31 2.44 5.37
N LYS A 180 -11.49 3.03 5.15
CA LYS A 180 -12.60 2.98 6.12
C LYS A 180 -13.07 1.54 6.36
N VAL A 181 -13.18 0.72 5.30
CA VAL A 181 -13.49 -0.70 5.42
C VAL A 181 -12.37 -1.42 6.17
N LEU A 182 -11.10 -1.22 5.81
CA LEU A 182 -9.99 -1.84 6.52
C LEU A 182 -10.00 -1.53 8.01
N ARG A 183 -10.23 -0.28 8.42
CA ARG A 183 -10.33 0.09 9.86
C ARG A 183 -11.45 -0.67 10.56
N THR A 184 -12.60 -0.77 9.90
CA THR A 184 -13.75 -1.54 10.42
C THR A 184 -13.41 -3.02 10.59
N LEU A 185 -12.77 -3.63 9.59
CA LEU A 185 -12.35 -5.02 9.63
C LEU A 185 -11.28 -5.25 10.69
N MET A 186 -10.33 -4.33 10.85
CA MET A 186 -9.30 -4.40 11.88
C MET A 186 -9.91 -4.43 13.27
N THR A 187 -10.93 -3.61 13.56
CA THR A 187 -11.66 -3.67 14.84
C THR A 187 -12.34 -5.02 15.09
N LEU A 188 -12.72 -5.76 14.04
CA LEU A 188 -13.28 -7.11 14.17
C LEU A 188 -12.18 -8.16 14.34
N ILE A 189 -11.08 -8.05 13.59
CA ILE A 189 -9.89 -8.90 13.71
C ILE A 189 -9.27 -8.78 15.11
N ASP A 190 -9.21 -7.57 15.67
CA ASP A 190 -8.67 -7.30 17.01
C ASP A 190 -9.43 -8.06 18.12
N LYS A 191 -10.66 -8.53 17.86
CA LYS A 191 -11.44 -9.39 18.78
C LYS A 191 -11.05 -10.88 18.71
N ALA A 192 -10.20 -11.26 17.75
CA ALA A 192 -9.66 -12.61 17.56
C ALA A 192 -8.14 -12.62 17.81
N PRO A 193 -7.68 -12.60 19.08
CA PRO A 193 -6.27 -12.42 19.44
C PRO A 193 -5.34 -13.50 18.88
N SER A 194 -5.88 -14.69 18.58
CA SER A 194 -5.22 -15.79 17.89
C SER A 194 -4.62 -15.38 16.54
N VAL A 195 -5.26 -14.47 15.80
CA VAL A 195 -4.76 -13.95 14.52
C VAL A 195 -3.46 -13.18 14.75
N ALA A 196 -3.45 -12.24 15.69
CA ALA A 196 -2.27 -11.43 16.00
C ALA A 196 -1.11 -12.27 16.55
N GLN A 197 -1.42 -13.25 17.41
CA GLN A 197 -0.42 -14.19 17.91
C GLN A 197 0.23 -14.96 16.76
N ARG A 198 -0.58 -15.54 15.87
CA ARG A 198 -0.06 -16.36 14.77
C ARG A 198 0.73 -15.53 13.76
N LEU A 199 0.30 -14.31 13.47
CA LEU A 199 1.04 -13.40 12.59
C LEU A 199 2.40 -13.03 13.18
N THR A 200 2.51 -12.80 14.49
CA THR A 200 3.81 -12.54 15.16
C THR A 200 4.80 -13.71 14.97
N GLU A 201 4.31 -14.95 14.98
CA GLU A 201 5.14 -16.13 14.74
C GLU A 201 5.54 -16.27 13.27
N LEU A 202 4.66 -15.90 12.34
CA LEU A 202 4.89 -15.99 10.90
C LEU A 202 5.71 -14.84 10.33
N LEU A 203 5.77 -13.69 11.03
CA LEU A 203 6.37 -12.43 10.58
C LEU A 203 7.50 -12.00 11.55
N PRO A 204 8.72 -12.55 11.41
CA PRO A 204 9.79 -12.30 12.37
C PRO A 204 10.22 -10.81 12.36
N PRO A 205 10.29 -10.14 13.53
CA PRO A 205 10.60 -8.71 13.66
C PRO A 205 11.94 -8.27 13.05
N LYS A 206 12.87 -9.21 12.84
CA LYS A 206 14.15 -8.93 12.19
C LYS A 206 13.98 -8.47 10.74
N HIS A 207 12.93 -8.95 10.08
CA HIS A 207 12.71 -8.74 8.64
C HIS A 207 11.35 -8.12 8.33
N CYS A 208 10.37 -8.25 9.22
CA CYS A 208 9.00 -7.78 9.03
C CYS A 208 8.66 -6.67 10.04
N TYR A 209 7.79 -5.74 9.65
CA TYR A 209 7.32 -4.68 10.52
C TYR A 209 6.57 -5.25 11.74
N PRO A 210 7.07 -5.04 12.98
CA PRO A 210 6.50 -5.65 14.18
C PRO A 210 5.34 -4.84 14.78
N GLY A 211 5.13 -3.61 14.30
CA GLY A 211 4.11 -2.71 14.82
C GLY A 211 2.71 -3.07 14.34
N ARG A 212 1.71 -2.46 14.98
CA ARG A 212 0.32 -2.55 14.51
C ARG A 212 0.21 -1.93 13.12
N THR A 213 -0.29 -2.70 12.16
CA THR A 213 -0.50 -2.24 10.80
C THR A 213 -1.89 -2.62 10.29
N LEU A 214 -2.54 -1.69 9.61
CA LEU A 214 -3.81 -1.89 8.93
C LEU A 214 -3.66 -2.83 7.73
N HIS A 215 -2.42 -3.09 7.31
CA HIS A 215 -2.10 -4.08 6.30
C HIS A 215 -2.54 -5.51 6.68
N VAL A 216 -2.69 -5.82 7.98
CA VAL A 216 -3.31 -7.09 8.44
C VAL A 216 -4.74 -7.24 7.91
N ALA A 217 -5.53 -6.16 7.91
CA ALA A 217 -6.87 -6.17 7.35
C ALA A 217 -6.86 -6.24 5.82
N ALA A 218 -5.83 -5.70 5.16
CA ALA A 218 -5.63 -5.83 3.72
C ALA A 218 -5.30 -7.29 3.32
N ASP A 219 -4.45 -7.98 4.08
CA ASP A 219 -4.16 -9.40 3.88
C ASP A 219 -5.39 -10.27 4.15
N PHE A 220 -6.16 -9.95 5.19
CA PHE A 220 -7.46 -10.59 5.41
C PHE A 220 -8.42 -10.39 4.22
N CYS A 221 -8.49 -9.19 3.63
CA CYS A 221 -9.27 -8.98 2.40
C CYS A 221 -8.76 -9.85 1.24
N ARG A 222 -7.44 -9.99 1.10
CA ARG A 222 -6.83 -10.88 0.10
C ARG A 222 -7.21 -12.33 0.30
N PHE A 223 -7.25 -12.81 1.53
CA PHE A 223 -7.74 -14.14 1.86
C PHE A 223 -9.23 -14.27 1.52
N ALA A 224 -10.05 -13.32 1.99
CA ALA A 224 -11.50 -13.32 1.82
C ALA A 224 -11.93 -13.30 0.34
N ALA A 225 -11.20 -12.58 -0.51
CA ALA A 225 -11.48 -12.48 -1.94
C ALA A 225 -11.36 -13.80 -2.71
N ARG A 226 -10.80 -14.86 -2.09
CA ARG A 226 -10.59 -16.18 -2.69
C ARG A 226 -11.50 -17.26 -2.08
N LEU A 227 -12.46 -16.89 -1.23
CA LEU A 227 -13.31 -17.81 -0.48
C LEU A 227 -14.42 -18.46 -1.30
#